data_AF-A0A974P333-F1
#
_entry.id   AF-A0A974P333-F1
#
_cell.length_a   1.000
_cell.length_b   1.000
_cell.length_c   1.000
_cell.angle_alpha   90.00
_cell.angle_beta   90.00
_cell.angle_gamma   90.00
#
_symmetry.space_group_name_H-M   'P 1'
#
loop_
_entity.id
_entity.type
_entity.pdbx_description
1 polymer ?
#
loop_
_entity_poly.entity_id
_entity_poly.type
_entity_poly.pdbx_seq_one_letter_code
_entity_poly.pdbx_strand_id
1 'polypeptide(L)'
;MSNLRTLIIAAGLTAATLPAFAEERPVDPYSQSNANAGATPFTGEQMLAAFHGREGVARIVDGALDRSVADPKLEEIFHATDMERLRRTLKEQIAYLLGRRWTIRAAT
;
A
#
# COMPACT_ATOMS: atom_id res chain seq x y z
N MET A 1 0.29 27.33 -67.25
CA MET A 1 -0.22 26.08 -67.86
C MET A 1 0.30 24.94 -67.00
N SER A 2 -0.45 24.48 -66.00
CA SER A 2 -1.39 23.34 -66.10
C SER A 2 -0.71 22.10 -66.71
N ASN A 3 -0.63 20.91 -66.12
CA ASN A 3 -1.35 20.27 -65.01
C ASN A 3 -0.65 18.92 -64.65
N LEU A 4 -0.83 18.49 -63.40
CA LEU A 4 -1.25 17.13 -63.01
C LEU A 4 -0.28 15.94 -63.21
N ARG A 5 0.15 15.38 -62.07
CA ARG A 5 0.06 13.93 -61.81
C ARG A 5 0.03 13.67 -60.30
N THR A 6 -1.19 13.55 -59.79
CA THR A 6 -1.57 13.19 -58.42
C THR A 6 -0.93 11.88 -58.01
N LEU A 7 -0.17 11.87 -56.91
CA LEU A 7 0.26 10.66 -56.23
C LEU A 7 -0.74 10.38 -55.10
N ILE A 8 -1.46 9.26 -55.18
CA ILE A 8 -2.32 8.76 -54.11
C ILE A 8 -1.42 8.12 -53.06
N ILE A 9 -1.27 8.76 -51.89
CA ILE A 9 -0.71 8.10 -50.71
C ILE A 9 -1.90 7.56 -49.91
N ALA A 10 -2.15 6.25 -50.06
CA ALA A 10 -3.03 5.53 -49.15
C ALA A 10 -2.33 5.43 -47.79
N ALA A 11 -2.68 6.32 -46.87
CA ALA A 11 -2.28 6.20 -45.47
C ALA A 11 -3.06 5.02 -44.85
N GLY A 12 -2.41 3.86 -44.79
CA GLY A 12 -2.89 2.71 -44.03
C GLY A 12 -2.89 3.05 -42.54
N LEU A 13 -4.06 3.40 -42.01
CA LEU A 13 -4.27 3.61 -40.59
C LEU A 13 -4.31 2.23 -39.91
N THR A 14 -3.16 1.70 -39.51
CA THR A 14 -3.10 0.54 -38.60
C THR A 14 -3.60 0.99 -37.24
N ALA A 15 -4.86 0.68 -36.92
CA ALA A 15 -5.38 0.78 -35.57
C ALA A 15 -4.63 -0.22 -34.69
N ALA A 16 -3.70 0.29 -33.86
CA ALA A 16 -3.14 -0.50 -32.78
C ALA A 16 -4.28 -0.78 -31.78
N THR A 17 -4.76 -2.02 -31.74
CA THR A 17 -5.64 -2.49 -30.67
C THR A 17 -4.85 -2.49 -29.37
N LEU A 18 -4.98 -1.42 -28.59
CA LEU A 18 -4.57 -1.45 -27.19
C LEU A 18 -5.35 -2.57 -26.50
N PRO A 19 -4.74 -3.35 -25.60
CA PRO A 19 -5.50 -4.31 -24.80
C PRO A 19 -6.59 -3.53 -24.07
N ALA A 20 -7.83 -3.97 -24.21
CA ALA A 20 -8.93 -3.42 -23.43
C ALA A 20 -8.61 -3.66 -21.95
N PHE A 21 -8.24 -2.60 -21.23
CA PHE A 21 -8.27 -2.65 -19.77
C PHE A 21 -9.70 -3.02 -19.40
N ALA A 22 -9.85 -4.08 -18.60
CA ALA A 22 -11.18 -4.47 -18.12
C ALA A 22 -11.82 -3.24 -17.46
N GLU A 23 -13.00 -2.87 -17.94
CA GLU A 23 -13.75 -1.74 -17.39
C GLU A 23 -13.95 -1.98 -15.89
N GLU A 24 -13.57 -1.00 -15.06
CA GLU A 24 -13.72 -1.12 -13.61
C GLU A 24 -15.20 -1.28 -13.28
N ARG A 25 -15.56 -2.44 -12.72
CA ARG A 25 -16.95 -2.68 -12.31
C ARG A 25 -17.32 -1.68 -11.22
N PRO A 26 -18.51 -1.04 -11.30
CA PRO A 26 -18.96 -0.16 -10.24
C PRO A 26 -18.97 -0.93 -8.92
N VAL A 27 -18.19 -0.44 -7.95
CA VAL A 27 -18.13 -0.97 -6.59
C VAL A 27 -19.09 -0.15 -5.74
N ASP A 28 -19.92 -0.85 -4.96
CA ASP A 28 -20.81 -0.18 -4.01
C ASP A 28 -20.00 0.70 -3.02
N PRO A 29 -20.55 1.84 -2.58
CA PRO A 29 -19.88 2.69 -1.61
C PRO A 29 -19.48 1.92 -0.34
N TYR A 30 -18.18 1.90 -0.03
CA TYR A 30 -17.66 1.21 1.15
C TYR A 30 -18.01 1.98 2.43
N SER A 31 -18.90 1.42 3.26
CA SER A 31 -19.21 1.97 4.58
C SER A 31 -18.07 1.66 5.56
N GLN A 32 -17.37 2.69 6.05
CA GLN A 32 -16.28 2.54 7.00
C GLN A 32 -16.81 2.22 8.40
N SER A 33 -16.41 1.08 8.96
CA SER A 33 -16.75 0.67 10.33
C SER A 33 -15.62 -0.13 10.96
N ASN A 34 -15.45 -0.03 12.29
CA ASN A 34 -14.55 -0.91 13.05
C ASN A 34 -14.91 -2.39 12.90
N ALA A 35 -16.19 -2.70 12.63
CA ALA A 35 -16.63 -4.07 12.35
C ALA A 35 -15.94 -4.67 11.11
N ASN A 36 -15.53 -3.84 10.14
CA ASN A 36 -14.88 -4.29 8.92
C ASN A 36 -13.45 -4.75 9.15
N ALA A 37 -12.82 -4.35 10.27
CA ALA A 37 -11.47 -4.80 10.61
C ALA A 37 -11.42 -6.31 10.90
N GLY A 38 -12.56 -6.93 11.26
CA GLY A 38 -12.68 -8.36 11.56
C GLY A 38 -11.78 -8.86 12.71
N ALA A 39 -11.08 -7.96 13.39
CA ALA A 39 -10.07 -8.27 14.37
C ALA A 39 -10.53 -7.78 15.74
N THR A 40 -10.76 -8.73 16.65
CA THR A 40 -10.86 -8.44 18.08
C THR A 40 -9.45 -8.45 18.65
N PRO A 41 -8.96 -7.34 19.22
CA PRO A 41 -7.67 -7.33 19.91
C PRO A 41 -7.60 -8.43 20.96
N PHE A 42 -6.43 -9.06 21.11
CA PHE A 42 -6.18 -9.97 22.22
C PHE A 42 -6.38 -9.25 23.56
N THR A 43 -6.70 -10.00 24.61
CA THR A 43 -6.76 -9.47 25.98
C THR A 43 -5.57 -9.93 26.79
N GLY A 44 -5.08 -9.08 27.70
CA GLY A 44 -3.90 -9.36 28.51
C GLY A 44 -2.57 -9.25 27.74
N GLU A 45 -1.47 -9.60 28.41
CA GLU A 45 -0.10 -9.36 27.88
C GLU A 45 0.57 -10.60 27.25
N GLN A 46 -0.09 -11.75 27.31
CA GLN A 46 0.48 -13.05 26.92
C GLN A 46 0.88 -13.09 25.44
N MET A 47 0.02 -12.55 24.57
CA MET A 47 0.29 -12.51 23.13
C MET A 47 1.46 -11.57 22.83
N LEU A 48 1.50 -10.40 23.45
CA LEU A 48 2.64 -9.49 23.32
C LEU A 48 3.95 -10.14 23.81
N ALA A 49 3.91 -10.92 24.89
CA ALA A 49 5.07 -11.66 25.38
C ALA A 49 5.54 -12.75 24.39
N ALA A 50 4.61 -13.47 23.74
CA ALA A 50 4.93 -14.41 22.67
C ALA A 50 5.61 -13.73 21.47
N PHE A 51 5.30 -12.45 21.23
CA PHE A 51 5.99 -11.60 20.25
C PHE A 51 7.25 -10.92 20.80
N HIS A 52 7.76 -11.33 21.96
CA HIS A 52 8.96 -10.79 22.61
C HIS A 52 8.83 -9.30 22.97
N GLY A 53 7.63 -8.89 23.38
CA GLY A 53 7.37 -7.54 23.85
C GLY A 53 7.55 -6.47 22.77
N ARG A 54 7.93 -5.28 23.20
CA ARG A 54 8.18 -4.12 22.32
C ARG A 54 9.19 -4.41 21.24
N GLU A 55 10.30 -5.01 21.65
CA GLU A 55 11.47 -5.15 20.81
C GLU A 55 11.22 -6.15 19.70
N GLY A 56 10.46 -7.23 19.96
CA GLY A 56 10.07 -8.15 18.90
C GLY A 56 9.09 -7.55 17.91
N VAL A 57 8.09 -6.79 18.35
CA VAL A 57 7.20 -6.04 17.45
C VAL A 57 8.02 -5.04 16.61
N ALA A 58 8.94 -4.29 17.23
CA ALA A 58 9.79 -3.35 16.51
C ALA A 58 10.64 -4.05 15.44
N ARG A 59 11.30 -5.16 15.79
CA ARG A 59 12.10 -5.96 14.86
C ARG A 59 11.30 -6.44 13.65
N ILE A 60 10.07 -6.91 13.88
CA ILE A 60 9.18 -7.39 12.81
C ILE A 60 8.78 -6.24 11.89
N VAL A 61 8.30 -5.13 12.46
CA VAL A 61 7.86 -3.97 11.68
C VAL A 61 9.01 -3.36 10.90
N ASP A 62 10.15 -3.15 11.57
CA ASP A 62 11.30 -2.52 10.93
C ASP A 62 11.84 -3.39 9.82
N GLY A 63 12.05 -4.69 10.08
CA GLY A 63 12.52 -5.63 9.06
C GLY A 63 11.52 -5.87 7.93
N ALA A 64 10.21 -5.68 8.15
CA ALA A 64 9.23 -5.71 7.07
C ALA A 64 9.36 -4.50 6.16
N LEU A 65 9.38 -3.29 6.74
CA LEU A 65 9.50 -2.05 5.98
C LEU A 65 10.85 -1.92 5.28
N ASP A 66 11.94 -2.34 5.91
CA ASP A 66 13.27 -2.31 5.30
C ASP A 66 13.30 -3.17 4.04
N ARG A 67 12.67 -4.35 4.06
CA ARG A 67 12.52 -5.21 2.88
C ARG A 67 11.59 -4.61 1.84
N SER A 68 10.50 -3.97 2.26
CA SER A 68 9.56 -3.33 1.32
C SER A 68 10.18 -2.14 0.59
N VAL A 69 11.01 -1.35 1.27
CA VAL A 69 11.75 -0.23 0.65
C VAL A 69 12.84 -0.75 -0.30
N ALA A 70 13.48 -1.88 0.03
CA ALA A 70 14.51 -2.48 -0.80
C ALA A 70 13.96 -3.29 -2.00
N ASP A 71 12.64 -3.51 -2.08
CA ASP A 71 12.01 -4.23 -3.18
C ASP A 71 11.70 -3.27 -4.34
N PRO A 72 12.33 -3.43 -5.53
CA PRO A 72 12.10 -2.54 -6.67
C PRO A 72 10.65 -2.49 -7.16
N LYS A 73 9.82 -3.48 -6.80
CA LYS A 73 8.39 -3.49 -7.13
C LYS A 73 7.55 -2.64 -6.20
N LEU A 74 8.05 -2.35 -5.00
CA LEU A 74 7.32 -1.67 -3.94
C LEU A 74 7.92 -0.31 -3.59
N GLU A 75 9.20 -0.09 -3.89
CA GLU A 75 9.98 1.08 -3.45
C GLU A 75 9.27 2.41 -3.75
N GLU A 76 8.65 2.54 -4.93
CA GLU A 76 7.97 3.77 -5.38
C GLU A 76 6.84 4.22 -4.42
N ILE A 77 6.16 3.29 -3.77
CA ILE A 77 5.11 3.57 -2.78
C ILE A 77 5.69 4.32 -1.56
N PHE A 78 6.94 4.01 -1.20
CA PHE A 78 7.59 4.53 -0.01
C PHE A 78 8.38 5.82 -0.24
N HIS A 79 8.67 6.20 -1.50
CA HIS A 79 9.47 7.39 -1.83
C HIS A 79 8.93 8.70 -1.23
N ALA A 80 7.60 8.89 -1.24
CA ALA A 80 6.95 10.07 -0.67
C ALA A 80 6.39 9.84 0.75
N THR A 81 6.65 8.67 1.33
CA THR A 81 6.09 8.28 2.63
C THR A 81 6.98 8.78 3.77
N ASP A 82 6.36 9.38 4.79
CA ASP A 82 7.03 9.63 6.08
C ASP A 82 7.26 8.29 6.79
N MET A 83 8.46 7.73 6.60
CA MET A 83 8.83 6.41 7.09
C MET A 83 8.90 6.34 8.62
N GLU A 84 9.25 7.43 9.30
CA GLU A 84 9.27 7.46 10.77
C GLU A 84 7.86 7.38 11.33
N ARG A 85 6.95 8.17 10.77
CA ARG A 85 5.53 8.13 11.14
C ARG A 85 4.94 6.76 10.82
N LEU A 86 5.22 6.18 9.65
CA LEU A 86 4.71 4.86 9.27
C LEU A 86 5.17 3.77 10.25
N ARG A 87 6.46 3.73 10.58
CA ARG A 87 7.03 2.78 11.56
C ARG A 87 6.34 2.90 12.91
N ARG A 88 6.14 4.13 13.40
CA ARG A 88 5.45 4.37 14.67
C ARG A 88 4.01 3.84 14.62
N THR A 89 3.25 4.22 13.60
CA THR A 89 1.84 3.82 13.46
C THR A 89 1.68 2.31 13.36
N LEU A 90 2.51 1.61 12.57
CA LEU A 90 2.43 0.16 12.46
C LEU A 90 2.78 -0.56 13.77
N LYS A 91 3.79 -0.08 14.51
CA LYS A 91 4.13 -0.62 15.83
C LYS A 91 2.97 -0.44 16.82
N GLU A 92 2.29 0.70 16.79
CA GLU A 92 1.13 0.99 17.63
C GLU A 92 -0.08 0.12 17.25
N GLN A 93 -0.38 -0.02 15.96
CA GLN A 93 -1.48 -0.84 15.47
C GLN A 93 -1.27 -2.32 15.82
N ILE A 94 -0.07 -2.85 15.61
CA ILE A 94 0.25 -4.23 15.98
C ILE A 94 0.17 -4.39 17.50
N ALA A 95 0.76 -3.49 18.29
CA ALA A 95 0.65 -3.57 19.74
C ALA A 95 -0.80 -3.60 20.22
N TYR A 96 -1.66 -2.72 19.64
CA TYR A 96 -3.08 -2.70 19.93
C TYR A 96 -3.73 -4.05 19.66
N LEU A 97 -3.47 -4.67 18.51
CA LEU A 97 -3.98 -6.00 18.18
C LEU A 97 -3.49 -7.08 19.17
N LEU A 98 -2.24 -6.98 19.65
CA LEU A 98 -1.65 -7.93 20.61
C LEU A 98 -2.08 -7.69 22.07
N GLY A 99 -3.08 -6.84 22.31
CA GLY A 99 -3.71 -6.65 23.60
C GLY A 99 -3.12 -5.56 24.49
N ARG A 100 -2.25 -4.71 23.93
CA ARG A 100 -1.74 -3.53 24.63
C ARG A 100 -1.85 -2.29 23.76
N ARG A 101 -2.54 -1.26 24.23
CA ARG A 101 -2.42 0.06 23.61
C ARG A 101 -1.07 0.69 23.95
N TRP A 102 -0.27 1.00 22.93
CA TRP A 102 0.88 1.88 23.09
C TRP A 102 0.45 3.33 22.89
N THR A 103 0.80 4.20 23.83
CA THR A 103 0.84 5.64 23.56
C THR A 103 2.30 6.03 23.59
N ILE A 104 2.98 6.02 22.43
CA ILE A 104 4.31 6.61 22.33
C ILE A 104 4.08 8.11 22.22
N ARG A 105 4.04 8.82 23.36
CA ARG A 105 4.14 10.28 23.33
C ARG A 105 5.42 10.61 22.55
N ALA A 106 5.28 11.41 21.49
CA ALA A 106 6.41 11.95 20.76
C ALA A 106 7.38 12.56 21.79
N ALA A 107 8.65 12.19 21.70
CA ALA A 107 9.70 12.99 22.31
C ALA A 107 9.60 14.37 21.65
N THR A 108 9.17 15.36 22.44
CA THR A 108 9.30 16.79 22.15
C THR A 108 10.75 17.16 21.93
#